data_AF-A0A957RX04-F1
#
_entry.id   AF-A0A957RX04-F1
#
_cell.length_a   1.000
_cell.length_b   1.000
_cell.length_c   1.000
_cell.angle_alpha   90.00
_cell.angle_beta   90.00
_cell.angle_gamma   90.00
#
_symmetry.space_group_name_H-M   'P 1'
#
loop_
_entity.id
_entity.type
_entity.pdbx_description
1 polymer ?
#
loop_
_entity_poly.entity_id
_entity_poly.type
_entity_poly.pdbx_seq_one_letter_code
_entity_poly.pdbx_strand_id
1 'polypeptide(L)'
;ILIDLGQVHGIRTGMPVVTDQGLVGRISDVTENTSKVLLLNDPGSSSSALLADSRLNGIVRGSTSGALIMDFIPQGPTFQEGEAVLSSGLGGKFPKGLAIGTVETIDSQPNAVFQTATVKPAVDFGALELVLVITNFEPNESLPDFLAAPPAQATPAAEETPADETPAEETP
;
A
#
# COMPACT_ATOMS: atom_id res chain seq x y z
N ILE A 1 3.63 -4.92 14.42
CA ILE A 1 3.63 -4.41 15.82
C ILE A 1 2.26 -3.82 16.15
N LEU A 2 1.95 -3.61 17.44
CA LEU A 2 0.72 -2.93 17.89
C LEU A 2 1.09 -1.57 18.49
N ILE A 3 0.26 -0.55 18.24
CA ILE A 3 0.45 0.81 18.75
C ILE A 3 -0.79 1.25 19.53
N ASP A 4 -0.59 2.11 20.53
CA ASP A 4 -1.62 2.58 21.48
C ASP A 4 -2.42 3.78 20.94
N LEU A 5 -2.60 3.85 19.62
CA LEU A 5 -3.43 4.83 18.93
C LEU A 5 -4.43 4.09 18.04
N GLY A 6 -5.67 4.58 17.97
CA GLY A 6 -6.79 3.93 17.27
C GLY A 6 -7.73 4.93 16.60
N GLN A 7 -8.94 4.49 16.25
CA GLN A 7 -9.93 5.31 15.53
C GLN A 7 -10.24 6.63 16.24
N VAL A 8 -10.35 6.63 17.57
CA VAL A 8 -10.64 7.85 18.35
C VAL A 8 -9.53 8.91 18.25
N HIS A 9 -8.32 8.49 17.84
CA HIS A 9 -7.17 9.35 17.61
C HIS A 9 -7.02 9.77 16.14
N GLY A 10 -7.99 9.42 15.28
CA GLY A 10 -7.98 9.73 13.85
C GLY A 10 -7.13 8.77 13.01
N ILE A 11 -6.69 7.64 13.57
CA ILE A 11 -5.91 6.64 12.84
C ILE A 11 -6.83 5.86 11.88
N ARG A 12 -6.38 5.66 10.65
CA ARG A 12 -7.08 4.89 9.62
C ARG A 12 -6.16 3.86 8.97
N THR A 13 -6.76 2.79 8.45
CA THR A 13 -6.05 1.78 7.68
C THR A 13 -5.34 2.41 6.49
N GLY A 14 -4.12 1.95 6.22
CA GLY A 14 -3.25 2.44 5.16
C GLY A 14 -2.39 3.64 5.54
N MET A 15 -2.61 4.29 6.69
CA MET A 15 -1.78 5.40 7.11
C MET A 15 -0.30 5.00 7.26
N PRO A 16 0.66 5.79 6.75
CA PRO A 16 2.09 5.53 6.88
C PRO A 16 2.56 5.67 8.32
N VAL A 17 3.48 4.79 8.71
CA VAL A 17 4.15 4.78 10.01
C VAL A 17 5.65 4.94 9.79
N VAL A 18 6.26 5.88 10.52
CA VAL A 18 7.67 6.27 10.37
C VAL A 18 8.34 6.44 11.73
N THR A 19 9.67 6.46 11.74
CA THR A 19 10.49 6.99 12.82
C THR A 19 11.25 8.23 12.34
N ASP A 20 12.10 8.79 13.18
CA ASP A 20 13.09 9.80 12.82
C ASP A 20 14.11 9.29 11.78
N GLN A 21 14.37 7.99 11.76
CA GLN A 21 15.32 7.35 10.83
C GLN A 21 14.68 6.99 9.48
N GLY A 22 13.40 6.61 9.44
CA GLY A 22 12.78 6.22 8.18
C GLY A 22 11.42 5.54 8.26
N LEU A 23 11.04 4.91 7.14
CA LEU A 23 9.77 4.23 6.95
C LEU A 23 9.73 2.90 7.72
N VAL A 24 8.73 2.76 8.59
CA VAL A 24 8.47 1.54 9.37
C VAL A 24 7.49 0.65 8.62
N GLY A 25 6.44 1.21 8.04
CA GLY A 25 5.38 0.44 7.44
C GLY A 25 4.07 1.23 7.37
N ARG A 26 2.94 0.52 7.42
CA ARG A 26 1.61 1.14 7.39
C ARG A 26 0.66 0.50 8.37
N ILE A 27 -0.38 1.24 8.74
CA ILE A 27 -1.50 0.71 9.52
C ILE A 27 -2.25 -0.33 8.69
N SER A 28 -2.38 -1.55 9.21
CA SER A 28 -3.10 -2.64 8.55
C SER A 28 -4.48 -2.89 9.14
N ASP A 29 -4.67 -2.59 10.43
CA ASP A 29 -5.90 -2.85 11.16
C ASP A 29 -6.04 -1.82 12.29
N VAL A 30 -7.27 -1.37 12.55
CA VAL A 30 -7.54 -0.28 13.50
C VAL A 30 -8.75 -0.63 14.37
N THR A 31 -8.53 -0.67 15.67
CA THR A 31 -9.58 -0.76 16.69
C THR A 31 -9.87 0.63 17.26
N GLU A 32 -10.80 0.73 18.21
CA GLU A 32 -11.18 2.01 18.82
C GLU A 32 -9.97 2.76 19.41
N ASN A 33 -9.11 2.06 20.17
CA ASN A 33 -7.99 2.66 20.91
C ASN A 33 -6.60 2.18 20.49
N THR A 34 -6.50 1.10 19.70
CA THR A 34 -5.20 0.54 19.28
C THR A 34 -5.19 0.22 17.79
N SER A 35 -4.01 0.11 17.19
CA SER A 35 -3.85 -0.24 15.78
C SER A 35 -2.71 -1.23 15.57
N LYS A 36 -2.81 -2.03 14.51
CA LYS A 36 -1.72 -2.90 14.06
C LYS A 36 -0.98 -2.24 12.91
N VAL A 37 0.34 -2.36 12.94
CA VAL A 37 1.25 -1.92 11.89
C VAL A 37 1.79 -3.14 11.15
N LEU A 38 1.58 -3.16 9.84
CA LEU A 38 2.29 -4.03 8.92
C LEU A 38 3.66 -3.41 8.60
N LEU A 39 4.72 -4.06 9.06
CA LEU A 39 6.10 -3.57 8.89
C LEU A 39 6.56 -3.69 7.44
N LEU A 40 7.52 -2.88 7.02
CA LEU A 40 8.07 -2.91 5.68
C LEU A 40 8.90 -4.17 5.39
N ASN A 41 9.54 -4.74 6.41
CA ASN A 41 10.31 -5.99 6.30
C ASN A 41 9.45 -7.26 6.37
N ASP A 42 8.13 -7.13 6.52
CA ASP A 42 7.21 -8.26 6.43
C ASP A 42 7.07 -8.74 4.97
N PRO A 43 7.08 -10.06 4.68
CA PRO A 43 6.92 -10.58 3.32
C PRO A 43 5.64 -10.15 2.58
N GLY A 44 4.57 -9.85 3.32
CA GLY A 44 3.31 -9.33 2.79
C GLY A 44 3.34 -7.82 2.53
N SER A 45 4.45 -7.15 2.84
CA SER A 45 4.60 -5.71 2.70
C SER A 45 5.46 -5.32 1.51
N SER A 46 5.08 -4.22 0.88
CA SER A 46 5.83 -3.64 -0.23
C SER A 46 5.60 -2.14 -0.33
N SER A 47 6.60 -1.44 -0.85
CA SER A 47 6.62 -0.01 -1.09
C SER A 47 7.30 0.29 -2.42
N SER A 48 6.72 1.18 -3.22
CA SER A 48 7.41 1.71 -4.39
C SER A 48 8.56 2.60 -3.95
N ALA A 49 9.74 2.36 -4.51
CA ALA A 49 10.99 2.95 -4.08
C ALA A 49 11.70 3.68 -5.22
N LEU A 50 12.55 4.62 -4.85
CA LEU A 50 13.36 5.49 -5.69
C LEU A 50 14.78 5.49 -5.13
N LEU A 51 15.74 5.15 -5.98
CA LEU A 51 17.15 5.35 -5.71
C LEU A 51 17.49 6.85 -5.81
N ALA A 52 18.10 7.40 -4.76
CA ALA A 52 18.15 8.84 -4.54
C ALA A 52 18.99 9.58 -5.59
N ASP A 53 20.11 8.99 -6.02
CA ASP A 53 21.09 9.62 -6.90
C ASP A 53 20.82 9.27 -8.37
N SER A 54 20.74 7.97 -8.66
CA SER A 54 20.47 7.41 -9.99
C SER A 54 19.03 7.64 -10.48
N ARG A 55 18.11 8.00 -9.57
CA ARG A 55 16.68 8.24 -9.83
C ARG A 55 15.94 7.03 -10.44
N LEU A 56 16.46 5.84 -10.23
CA LEU A 56 15.83 4.60 -10.68
C LEU A 56 14.69 4.20 -9.75
N ASN A 57 13.58 3.76 -10.35
CA ASN A 57 12.44 3.24 -9.59
C ASN A 57 12.54 1.72 -9.45
N GLY A 58 11.94 1.21 -8.37
CA GLY A 58 11.75 -0.21 -8.14
C GLY A 58 10.69 -0.45 -7.06
N ILE A 59 10.60 -1.69 -6.59
CA ILE A 59 9.69 -2.06 -5.51
C ILE A 59 10.53 -2.68 -4.40
N VAL A 60 10.49 -2.08 -3.21
CA VAL A 60 11.04 -2.69 -2.01
C VAL A 60 9.97 -3.59 -1.40
N ARG A 61 10.35 -4.82 -1.06
CA ARG A 61 9.53 -5.76 -0.29
C ARG A 61 10.32 -6.38 0.85
N GLY A 62 9.60 -6.79 1.89
CA GLY A 62 10.16 -7.65 2.92
C GLY A 62 10.42 -9.06 2.41
N SER A 63 11.39 -9.73 3.02
CA SER A 63 11.67 -11.15 2.80
C SER A 63 11.34 -11.97 4.05
N THR A 64 11.22 -13.28 3.90
CA THR A 64 11.02 -14.19 5.05
C THR A 64 12.20 -14.15 6.04
N SER A 65 13.39 -13.72 5.60
CA SER A 65 14.54 -13.51 6.48
C SER A 65 14.50 -12.16 7.23
N GLY A 66 13.50 -11.31 6.97
CA GLY A 66 13.40 -9.96 7.52
C GLY A 66 14.31 -8.93 6.84
N ALA A 67 14.94 -9.30 5.71
CA ALA A 67 15.71 -8.38 4.87
C ALA A 67 14.78 -7.59 3.94
N LEU A 68 15.26 -6.46 3.44
CA LEU A 68 14.58 -5.71 2.39
C LEU A 68 15.22 -6.01 1.03
N ILE A 69 14.39 -6.32 0.06
CA ILE A 69 14.81 -6.59 -1.33
C ILE A 69 14.14 -5.56 -2.22
N MET A 70 14.93 -4.84 -3.02
CA MET A 70 14.45 -3.96 -4.06
C MET A 70 14.48 -4.69 -5.41
N ASP A 71 13.29 -4.92 -5.97
CA ASP A 71 13.08 -5.58 -7.25
C ASP A 71 12.72 -4.59 -8.36
N PHE A 72 12.74 -5.08 -9.60
CA PHE A 72 12.32 -4.37 -10.81
C PHE A 72 13.14 -3.13 -11.13
N ILE A 73 14.42 -3.11 -10.76
CA ILE A 73 15.32 -2.02 -11.12
C ILE A 73 15.74 -2.21 -12.59
N PRO A 74 15.54 -1.23 -13.50
CA PRO A 74 15.91 -1.40 -14.90
C PRO A 74 17.40 -1.72 -15.08
N GLN A 75 17.71 -2.68 -15.96
CA GLN A 75 19.08 -2.93 -16.39
C GLN A 75 19.60 -1.83 -17.31
N GLY A 76 20.90 -1.54 -17.22
CA GLY A 76 21.59 -0.53 -18.03
C GLY A 76 22.06 0.69 -17.22
N PRO A 77 21.16 1.45 -16.58
CA PRO A 77 21.57 2.53 -15.68
C PRO A 77 22.36 2.00 -14.49
N THR A 78 23.48 2.65 -14.18
CA THR A 78 24.34 2.26 -13.06
C THR A 78 23.88 2.93 -11.76
N PHE A 79 23.62 2.11 -10.74
CA PHE A 79 23.54 2.51 -9.33
C PHE A 79 24.63 1.77 -8.55
N GLN A 80 24.90 2.21 -7.33
CA GLN A 80 26.04 1.73 -6.55
C GLN A 80 25.61 1.26 -5.16
N GLU A 81 26.41 0.38 -4.56
CA GLU A 81 26.30 0.06 -3.13
C GLU A 81 26.49 1.32 -2.30
N GLY A 82 25.71 1.45 -1.23
CA GLY A 82 25.64 2.65 -0.39
C GLY A 82 24.65 3.70 -0.85
N GLU A 83 24.07 3.59 -2.05
CA GLU A 83 23.07 4.55 -2.53
C GLU A 83 21.79 4.52 -1.67
N ALA A 84 21.25 5.69 -1.36
CA ALA A 84 20.06 5.82 -0.53
C ALA A 84 18.80 5.40 -1.29
N VAL A 85 17.94 4.64 -0.62
CA VAL A 85 16.65 4.16 -1.10
C VAL A 85 15.55 4.92 -0.39
N LEU A 86 14.69 5.60 -1.14
CA LEU A 86 13.58 6.41 -0.64
C LEU A 86 12.25 5.87 -1.16
N SER A 87 11.13 6.17 -0.50
CA SER A 87 9.81 5.93 -1.09
C SER A 87 9.59 6.82 -2.32
N SER A 88 9.10 6.26 -3.43
CA SER A 88 8.88 7.04 -4.66
C SER A 88 7.54 7.78 -4.67
N GLY A 89 6.59 7.35 -3.84
CA GLY A 89 5.20 7.83 -3.84
C GLY A 89 4.33 7.21 -4.93
N LEU A 90 4.90 6.37 -5.80
CA LEU A 90 4.14 5.64 -6.80
C LEU A 90 3.24 4.59 -6.13
N GLY A 91 2.08 4.34 -6.73
CA GLY A 91 1.10 3.39 -6.20
C GLY A 91 0.31 3.88 -4.97
N GLY A 92 0.50 5.11 -4.52
CA GLY A 92 -0.39 5.76 -3.54
C GLY A 92 -0.36 5.21 -2.11
N LYS A 93 0.51 4.23 -1.82
CA LYS A 93 0.63 3.59 -0.49
C LYS A 93 1.41 4.41 0.53
N PHE A 94 2.37 5.19 0.06
CA PHE A 94 3.28 5.96 0.91
C PHE A 94 3.54 7.34 0.30
N PRO A 95 3.78 8.38 1.13
CA PRO A 95 4.33 9.65 0.67
C PRO A 95 5.67 9.43 -0.04
N LYS A 96 6.04 10.34 -0.94
CA LYS A 96 7.37 10.36 -1.57
C LYS A 96 8.42 10.89 -0.59
N GLY A 97 9.62 10.30 -0.64
CA GLY A 97 10.82 10.83 0.02
C GLY A 97 11.08 10.32 1.43
N LEU A 98 10.36 9.30 1.90
CA LEU A 98 10.64 8.65 3.18
C LEU A 98 11.85 7.73 3.03
N ALA A 99 12.81 7.81 3.95
CA ALA A 99 13.98 6.94 3.93
C ALA A 99 13.58 5.48 4.16
N ILE A 100 14.04 4.58 3.29
CA ILE A 100 13.84 3.13 3.44
C ILE A 100 15.13 2.49 3.95
N GLY A 101 16.26 2.88 3.36
CA GLY A 101 17.55 2.26 3.65
C GLY A 101 18.62 2.64 2.64
N THR A 102 19.64 1.80 2.55
CA THR A 102 20.75 1.95 1.60
C THR A 102 20.98 0.64 0.86
N VAL A 103 21.36 0.71 -0.41
CA VAL A 103 21.77 -0.47 -1.19
C VAL A 103 22.96 -1.14 -0.50
N GLU A 104 22.83 -2.42 -0.17
CA GLU A 104 23.88 -3.22 0.45
C GLU A 104 24.62 -4.07 -0.59
N THR A 105 23.87 -4.77 -1.44
CA THR A 105 24.42 -5.59 -2.52
C THR A 105 23.57 -5.48 -3.77
N ILE A 106 24.20 -5.64 -4.94
CA ILE A 106 23.54 -5.60 -6.24
C ILE A 106 23.63 -6.99 -6.87
N ASP A 107 22.48 -7.56 -7.25
CA ASP A 107 22.40 -8.80 -7.99
C ASP A 107 21.91 -8.49 -9.42
N SER A 108 22.81 -8.73 -10.38
CA SER A 108 22.62 -8.41 -11.79
C SER A 108 23.01 -9.61 -12.65
N GLN A 109 22.12 -9.97 -13.58
CA GLN A 109 22.32 -11.07 -14.50
C GLN A 109 22.46 -10.52 -15.94
N PRO A 110 23.47 -10.93 -16.73
CA PRO A 110 23.80 -10.33 -18.03
C PRO A 110 22.67 -10.29 -19.08
N ASN A 111 21.64 -11.14 -18.93
CA ASN A 111 20.53 -11.26 -19.87
C ASN A 111 19.17 -10.90 -19.23
N ALA A 112 19.16 -10.39 -18.01
CA ALA A 112 17.93 -9.95 -17.37
C ALA A 112 17.54 -8.55 -17.83
N VAL A 113 16.24 -8.27 -17.89
CA VAL A 113 15.70 -6.92 -18.17
C VAL A 113 15.71 -6.04 -16.92
N PHE A 114 15.64 -6.68 -15.76
CA PHE A 114 15.68 -6.05 -14.45
C PHE A 114 16.80 -6.65 -13.60
N GLN A 115 17.28 -5.87 -12.66
CA GLN A 115 18.18 -6.29 -11.58
C GLN A 115 17.51 -6.08 -10.23
N THR A 116 18.10 -6.70 -9.22
CA THR A 116 17.63 -6.67 -7.85
C THR A 116 18.75 -6.16 -6.94
N ALA A 117 18.37 -5.65 -5.78
CA ALA A 117 19.32 -5.22 -4.77
C ALA A 117 18.84 -5.61 -3.38
N THR A 118 19.78 -6.01 -2.53
CA THR A 118 19.51 -6.10 -1.09
C THR A 118 19.64 -4.70 -0.50
N VAL A 119 18.68 -4.31 0.33
CA VAL A 119 18.64 -2.99 0.97
C VAL A 119 18.83 -3.19 2.47
N LYS A 120 19.84 -2.53 3.02
CA LYS A 120 20.00 -2.41 4.46
C LYS A 120 18.98 -1.38 4.98
N PRO A 121 18.06 -1.77 5.87
CA PRO A 121 17.06 -0.85 6.41
C PRO A 121 17.70 0.34 7.14
N ALA A 122 17.11 1.53 7.00
CA ALA A 122 17.46 2.69 7.83
C ALA A 122 16.93 2.54 9.27
N VAL A 123 15.83 1.81 9.42
CA VAL A 123 15.15 1.57 10.70
C VAL A 123 15.51 0.19 11.24
N ASP A 124 15.80 0.11 12.54
CA ASP A 124 15.91 -1.17 13.24
C ASP A 124 14.51 -1.65 13.67
N PHE A 125 13.96 -2.62 12.92
CA PHE A 125 12.65 -3.20 13.21
C PHE A 125 12.59 -3.99 14.52
N GLY A 126 13.74 -4.40 15.09
CA GLY A 126 13.82 -5.14 16.35
C GLY A 126 13.79 -4.26 17.60
N ALA A 127 14.04 -2.96 17.45
CA ALA A 127 14.20 -2.01 18.56
C ALA A 127 13.22 -0.82 18.48
N LEU A 128 12.01 -1.03 17.92
CA LEU A 128 10.98 0.00 17.80
C LEU A 128 10.29 0.27 19.14
N GLU A 129 10.60 1.41 19.76
CA GLU A 129 9.92 1.88 20.99
C GLU A 129 8.86 2.96 20.70
N LEU A 130 9.19 3.91 19.81
CA LEU A 130 8.32 5.04 19.46
C LEU A 130 8.20 5.13 17.94
N VAL A 131 6.97 5.35 17.46
CA VAL A 131 6.68 5.57 16.05
C VAL A 131 5.74 6.75 15.87
N LEU A 132 5.78 7.36 14.69
CA LEU A 132 4.93 8.46 14.29
C LEU A 132 4.01 8.00 13.15
N VAL A 133 2.74 8.40 13.21
CA VAL A 133 1.76 8.12 12.15
C VAL A 133 1.50 9.39 11.36
N ILE A 134 1.60 9.32 10.04
CA ILE A 134 1.31 10.43 9.14
C ILE A 134 -0.20 10.48 8.88
N THR A 135 -0.91 11.38 9.56
CA THR A 135 -2.38 11.42 9.57
C THR A 135 -3.01 12.20 8.42
N ASN A 136 -2.27 13.10 7.75
CA ASN A 136 -2.77 13.87 6.61
C ASN A 136 -2.62 13.15 5.25
N PHE A 137 -2.15 11.91 5.27
CA PHE A 137 -1.98 11.12 4.05
C PHE A 137 -3.23 10.28 3.79
N GLU A 138 -3.83 10.48 2.62
CA GLU A 138 -4.94 9.66 2.12
C GLU A 138 -4.36 8.60 1.17
N PRO A 139 -4.31 7.32 1.57
CA PRO A 139 -3.81 6.26 0.71
C PRO A 139 -4.69 6.14 -0.54
N ASN A 140 -4.08 6.31 -1.71
CA ASN A 140 -4.78 6.15 -2.97
C ASN A 140 -4.55 4.74 -3.53
N GLU A 141 -5.24 3.77 -2.93
CA GLU A 141 -5.28 2.37 -3.41
C GLU A 141 -6.53 2.09 -4.25
N SER A 142 -7.22 3.13 -4.76
CA SER A 142 -8.44 2.92 -5.54
C SER A 142 -8.12 2.15 -6.80
N LEU A 143 -8.82 1.03 -7.01
CA LEU A 143 -8.94 0.46 -8.35
C LEU A 143 -9.50 1.54 -9.27
N PRO A 144 -8.97 1.68 -10.50
CA PRO A 144 -9.56 2.60 -11.46
C PRO A 144 -11.06 2.32 -11.62
N ASP A 145 -11.88 3.36 -11.71
CA ASP A 145 -13.35 3.27 -11.79
C ASP A 145 -13.86 2.34 -12.91
N PHE A 146 -13.07 2.11 -13.95
CA PHE A 146 -13.41 1.19 -15.05
C PHE A 146 -13.31 -0.31 -14.69
N LEU A 147 -12.74 -0.64 -13.53
CA LEU A 147 -12.73 -2.01 -12.97
C LEU A 147 -13.73 -2.17 -11.81
N ALA A 148 -14.32 -1.08 -11.31
CA ALA A 148 -15.48 -1.19 -10.44
C ALA A 148 -16.60 -1.83 -11.26
N ALA A 149 -17.23 -2.87 -10.73
CA ALA A 149 -18.35 -3.51 -11.40
C ALA A 149 -19.35 -2.41 -11.82
N PRO A 150 -19.80 -2.38 -13.09
CA PRO A 150 -20.78 -1.38 -13.51
C PRO A 150 -21.96 -1.43 -12.53
N PRO A 151 -22.53 -0.29 -12.12
CA PRO A 151 -23.70 -0.29 -11.26
C PRO A 151 -24.73 -1.20 -11.92
N ALA A 152 -25.14 -2.25 -11.19
CA ALA A 152 -26.19 -3.15 -11.65
C ALA A 152 -27.35 -2.26 -12.08
N GLN A 153 -27.59 -2.19 -13.38
CA GLN A 153 -28.68 -1.38 -13.91
C GLN A 153 -29.93 -1.81 -13.18
N ALA A 154 -30.60 -0.87 -12.52
CA ALA A 154 -31.88 -1.13 -11.90
C ALA A 154 -32.79 -1.72 -12.98
N THR A 155 -33.14 -3.00 -12.85
CA THR A 155 -34.25 -3.60 -13.58
C THR A 155 -35.44 -2.66 -13.39
N PRO A 156 -36.04 -2.11 -14.47
CA PRO A 156 -37.26 -1.35 -14.30
C PRO A 156 -38.28 -2.25 -13.60
N ALA A 157 -38.75 -1.80 -12.44
CA ALA A 157 -39.86 -2.42 -11.75
C ALA A 157 -41.03 -2.49 -12.73
N ALA A 158 -41.53 -3.70 -12.97
CA ALA A 158 -42.78 -3.91 -13.67
C ALA A 158 -43.87 -3.13 -12.93
N GLU A 159 -44.58 -2.30 -13.68
CA GLU A 159 -45.75 -1.55 -13.26
C GLU A 159 -46.79 -2.52 -12.65
N GLU A 160 -46.98 -2.42 -11.34
CA GLU A 160 -48.15 -3.00 -10.66
C GLU A 160 -49.38 -2.17 -11.06
N THR A 161 -50.17 -2.67 -12.00
CA THR A 161 -51.53 -2.18 -12.24
C THR A 161 -52.45 -2.80 -11.17
N PRO A 162 -53.19 -2.01 -10.36
CA PRO A 162 -54.04 -2.54 -9.32
C PRO A 162 -55.33 -3.16 -9.88
N ALA A 163 -55.81 -4.16 -9.14
CA ALA A 163 -57.14 -4.74 -9.30
C ALA A 163 -58.22 -3.86 -8.64
N ASP A 164 -59.30 -3.63 -9.37
CA ASP A 164 -60.64 -3.25 -8.92
C ASP A 164 -61.54 -3.40 -10.17
N GLU A 165 -62.78 -3.88 -10.20
CA GLU A 165 -63.81 -4.19 -9.21
C GLU A 165 -64.90 -4.99 -10.00
N THR A 166 -65.61 -5.96 -9.40
CA THR A 166 -66.75 -6.68 -10.02
C THR A 166 -68.05 -5.92 -9.70
N PRO A 167 -69.09 -5.83 -10.57
CA PRO A 167 -70.20 -6.80 -10.48
C PRO A 167 -71.04 -7.07 -11.77
N ALA A 168 -71.56 -8.31 -11.81
CA ALA A 168 -72.92 -8.75 -12.18
C ALA A 168 -73.53 -8.60 -13.61
N GLU A 169 -74.18 -9.71 -14.00
CA GLU A 169 -75.47 -9.81 -14.73
C GLU A 169 -75.53 -9.58 -16.25
N GLU A 170 -75.79 -10.64 -17.04
CA GLU A 170 -77.12 -11.00 -17.57
C GLU A 170 -77.00 -11.81 -18.88
N THR A 171 -77.85 -12.84 -18.97
CA THR A 171 -78.02 -13.83 -20.05
C THR A 171 -78.64 -13.20 -21.32
N PRO A 172 -78.70 -13.92 -22.46
CA PRO A 172 -79.80 -14.87 -22.69
C PRO A 172 -79.39 -16.24 -23.27
#